data_AF-A0A3D3KNS5-F1
#
_entry.id   AF-A0A3D3KNS5-F1
#
_cell.length_a   1.000
_cell.length_b   1.000
_cell.length_c   1.000
_cell.angle_alpha   90.00
_cell.angle_beta   90.00
_cell.angle_gamma   90.00
#
_symmetry.space_group_name_H-M   'P 1'
#
loop_
_entity.id
_entity.type
_entity.pdbx_description
1 polymer ?
#
loop_
_entity_poly.entity_id
_entity_poly.type
_entity_poly.pdbx_seq_one_letter_code
_entity_poly.pdbx_strand_id
1 'polypeptide(L)'
;MEQLVIQINAKSGLTEPRRSFLEINILSNSVLPISFEEGRGFDANTVGLGLGIFWGSLLMFLGVIAMVTGLGAGLVEALSHIHVGYGPTVFGVFMGGISGMVYGFIFGAIIFRAYNVIFARG
;
A
#
# COMPACT_ATOMS: atom_id res chain seq x y z
N MET A 1 14.09 48.36 -21.60
CA MET A 1 13.39 47.27 -20.89
C MET A 1 13.98 45.97 -21.37
N GLU A 2 14.80 45.31 -20.57
CA GLU A 2 15.30 43.97 -20.90
C GLU A 2 14.14 42.98 -20.86
N GLN A 3 14.00 42.15 -21.89
CA GLN A 3 13.01 41.08 -21.89
C GLN A 3 13.51 39.92 -21.04
N LEU A 4 12.68 39.48 -20.08
CA LEU A 4 12.88 38.24 -19.36
C LEU A 4 12.67 37.08 -20.33
N VAL A 5 13.74 36.38 -20.71
CA VAL A 5 13.67 35.18 -21.55
C VAL A 5 13.75 33.95 -20.66
N ILE A 6 12.66 33.18 -20.57
CA ILE A 6 12.63 31.90 -19.84
C ILE A 6 12.93 30.79 -20.85
N GLN A 7 14.03 30.05 -20.65
CA GLN A 7 14.34 28.85 -21.42
C GLN A 7 14.07 27.59 -20.58
N ILE A 8 13.30 26.65 -21.14
CA ILE A 8 12.99 25.36 -20.53
C ILE A 8 13.75 24.30 -21.33
N ASN A 9 14.71 23.62 -20.70
CA ASN A 9 15.41 22.48 -21.30
C ASN A 9 15.12 21.22 -20.48
N ALA A 10 14.59 20.19 -21.14
CA ALA A 10 14.42 18.87 -20.54
C ALA A 10 15.66 18.03 -20.85
N LYS A 11 16.37 17.60 -19.81
CA LYS A 11 17.45 16.62 -19.93
C LYS A 11 17.01 15.31 -19.29
N SER A 12 16.94 14.24 -20.09
CA SER A 12 16.85 12.88 -19.56
C SER A 12 18.25 12.42 -19.16
N GLY A 13 18.45 12.08 -17.89
CA GLY A 13 19.70 11.48 -17.43
C GLY A 13 19.87 10.09 -18.06
N LEU A 14 20.89 9.90 -18.90
CA LEU A 14 21.10 8.67 -19.67
C LEU A 14 21.76 7.52 -18.86
N THR A 15 21.97 7.66 -17.56
CA THR A 15 22.65 6.65 -16.71
C THR A 15 21.83 6.14 -15.52
N GLU A 16 20.69 6.75 -15.20
CA GLU A 16 19.76 6.24 -14.20
C GLU A 16 18.35 6.11 -14.79
N PRO A 17 17.66 4.97 -14.61
CA PRO A 17 16.33 4.80 -15.14
C PRO A 17 15.39 5.70 -14.37
N ARG A 18 14.95 6.78 -15.02
CA ARG A 18 13.75 7.56 -14.66
C ARG A 18 13.94 8.65 -13.60
N ARG A 19 14.93 9.53 -13.79
CA ARG A 19 14.84 10.91 -13.28
C ARG A 19 14.74 11.87 -14.46
N SER A 20 13.54 12.40 -14.68
CA SER A 20 13.34 13.54 -15.57
C SER A 20 13.58 14.82 -14.76
N PHE A 21 14.62 15.58 -15.10
CA PHE A 21 14.89 16.85 -14.46
C PHE A 21 14.36 17.97 -15.36
N LEU A 22 13.45 18.78 -14.84
CA LEU A 22 13.08 20.06 -15.44
C LEU A 22 14.05 21.11 -14.89
N GLU A 23 15.05 21.47 -15.70
CA GLU A 23 15.95 22.59 -15.37
C GLU A 23 15.31 23.90 -15.82
N ILE A 24 14.91 24.74 -14.84
CA ILE A 24 14.51 26.13 -15.10
C ILE A 24 15.74 26.99 -14.86
N ASN A 25 16.41 27.41 -15.95
CA ASN A 25 17.49 28.39 -15.87
C ASN A 25 16.89 29.79 -15.75
N ILE A 26 16.71 30.26 -14.51
CA ILE A 26 16.57 31.68 -14.23
C ILE A 26 18.00 32.24 -14.25
N LEU A 27 18.28 33.27 -15.04
CA LEU A 27 19.61 33.93 -15.11
C LEU A 27 19.94 34.70 -13.81
N SER A 28 19.90 34.01 -12.68
CA SER A 28 20.43 34.38 -11.38
C SER A 28 21.27 33.19 -10.94
N ASN A 29 22.52 33.45 -10.54
CA ASN A 29 23.62 32.50 -10.31
C ASN A 29 23.39 31.35 -9.28
N SER A 30 22.15 31.02 -8.94
CA SER A 30 21.78 29.88 -8.12
C SER A 30 20.65 29.09 -8.80
N VAL A 31 21.02 28.14 -9.64
CA VAL A 31 20.12 27.09 -10.11
C VAL A 31 19.79 26.22 -8.89
N LEU A 32 18.63 26.40 -8.28
CA LEU A 32 18.16 25.46 -7.28
C LEU A 32 17.71 24.18 -8.01
N PRO A 33 18.35 23.02 -7.77
CA PRO A 33 17.88 21.77 -8.35
C PRO A 33 16.55 21.40 -7.68
N ILE A 34 15.44 21.82 -8.29
CA ILE A 34 14.11 21.38 -7.89
C ILE A 34 13.88 20.02 -8.54
N SER A 35 14.18 18.95 -7.81
CA SER A 35 13.88 17.58 -8.23
C SER A 35 12.42 17.25 -7.88
N PHE A 36 11.58 17.02 -8.88
CA PHE A 36 10.29 16.38 -8.67
C PHE A 36 10.54 14.86 -8.62
N GLU A 37 10.33 14.22 -7.46
CA GLU A 37 10.22 12.76 -7.43
C GLU A 37 8.95 12.39 -8.19
N GLU A 38 9.11 11.94 -9.44
CA GLU A 38 8.06 11.35 -10.25
C GLU A 38 7.41 10.22 -9.43
N GLY A 39 6.13 10.38 -9.09
CA GLY A 39 5.46 9.65 -8.02
C GLY A 39 5.71 8.15 -8.07
N ARG A 40 6.49 7.63 -7.11
CA ARG A 40 6.67 6.19 -6.92
C ARG A 40 5.28 5.57 -6.77
N GLY A 41 4.93 4.62 -7.65
CA GLY A 41 3.80 3.73 -7.42
C GLY A 41 3.87 3.19 -5.99
N PHE A 42 2.73 3.16 -5.30
CA PHE A 42 2.64 2.75 -3.90
C PHE A 42 3.43 1.46 -3.63
N ASP A 43 4.14 1.43 -2.50
CA ASP A 43 4.81 0.22 -2.05
C ASP A 43 3.79 -0.84 -1.67
N ALA A 44 3.66 -1.84 -2.54
CA ALA A 44 2.72 -2.94 -2.37
C ALA A 44 2.96 -3.74 -1.09
N ASN A 45 4.19 -3.79 -0.59
CA ASN A 45 4.49 -4.51 0.64
C ASN A 45 3.95 -3.74 1.86
N THR A 46 4.10 -2.41 1.86
CA THR A 46 3.53 -1.54 2.90
C THR A 46 2.00 -1.63 2.92
N VAL A 47 1.35 -1.63 1.74
CA VAL A 47 -0.10 -1.81 1.66
C VAL A 47 -0.54 -3.20 2.10
N GLY A 48 0.18 -4.25 1.66
CA GLY A 48 -0.06 -5.61 2.10
C GLY A 48 0.02 -5.74 3.63
N LEU A 49 1.06 -5.20 4.25
CA LEU A 49 1.21 -5.24 5.72
C LEU A 49 0.05 -4.55 6.42
N GLY A 50 -0.36 -3.37 5.95
CA GLY A 50 -1.52 -2.66 6.49
C GLY A 50 -2.81 -3.47 6.42
N LEU A 51 -3.09 -4.07 5.24
CA LEU A 51 -4.28 -4.91 5.04
C LEU A 51 -4.23 -6.20 5.86
N GLY A 52 -3.05 -6.82 5.99
CA GLY A 52 -2.85 -7.98 6.85
C GLY A 52 -3.16 -7.67 8.31
N ILE A 53 -2.54 -6.61 8.87
CA ILE A 53 -2.78 -6.20 10.26
C ILE A 53 -4.25 -5.88 10.48
N PHE A 54 -4.87 -5.13 9.56
CA PHE A 54 -6.29 -4.79 9.65
C PHE A 54 -7.18 -6.04 9.65
N TRP A 55 -7.02 -6.93 8.68
CA TRP A 55 -7.86 -8.12 8.54
C TRP A 55 -7.67 -9.11 9.69
N GLY A 56 -6.42 -9.38 10.08
CA GLY A 56 -6.12 -10.23 11.24
C GLY A 56 -6.72 -9.67 12.54
N SER A 57 -6.55 -8.36 12.78
CA SER A 57 -7.12 -7.71 13.98
C SER A 57 -8.65 -7.74 13.98
N LEU A 58 -9.27 -7.56 12.82
CA LEU A 58 -10.73 -7.62 12.67
C LEU A 58 -11.26 -9.02 12.99
N LEU A 59 -10.61 -10.08 12.48
CA LEU A 59 -11.00 -11.46 12.81
C LEU A 59 -10.83 -11.76 14.30
N MET A 60 -9.76 -11.27 14.93
CA MET A 60 -9.60 -11.42 16.37
C MET A 60 -10.73 -10.73 17.12
N PHE A 61 -11.06 -9.49 16.74
CA PHE A 61 -12.13 -8.72 17.38
C PHE A 61 -13.50 -9.37 17.22
N LEU A 62 -13.85 -9.81 16.02
CA LEU A 62 -15.11 -10.52 15.75
C LEU A 62 -15.20 -11.83 16.53
N GLY A 63 -14.10 -12.59 16.59
CA GLY A 63 -14.07 -13.85 17.33
C GLY A 63 -14.19 -13.66 18.84
N VAL A 64 -13.58 -12.60 19.39
CA VAL A 64 -13.71 -12.24 20.81
C VAL A 64 -15.13 -11.78 21.14
N ILE A 65 -15.75 -10.93 20.31
CA ILE A 65 -17.14 -10.51 20.51
C ILE A 65 -18.06 -11.73 20.50
N ALA A 66 -17.92 -12.61 19.52
CA ALA A 66 -18.71 -13.83 19.43
C ALA A 66 -18.48 -14.76 20.63
N MET A 67 -17.23 -14.86 21.11
CA MET A 67 -16.88 -15.66 22.28
C MET A 67 -17.53 -15.14 23.57
N VAL A 68 -17.55 -13.83 23.79
CA VAL A 68 -18.04 -13.23 25.05
C VAL A 68 -19.55 -13.02 25.05
N THR A 69 -20.12 -12.61 23.90
CA THR A 69 -21.51 -12.16 23.81
C THR A 69 -22.40 -13.07 22.98
N GLY A 70 -21.83 -13.99 22.22
CA GLY A 70 -22.54 -14.78 21.20
C GLY A 70 -22.92 -13.97 19.93
N LEU A 71 -22.77 -12.65 19.95
CA LEU A 71 -23.11 -11.80 18.80
C LEU A 71 -22.18 -12.09 17.63
N GLY A 72 -22.75 -12.34 16.45
CA GLY A 72 -21.97 -12.63 15.24
C GLY A 72 -21.40 -14.05 15.18
N ALA A 73 -21.83 -14.99 16.04
CA ALA A 73 -21.39 -16.38 15.98
C ALA A 73 -21.59 -17.02 14.58
N GLY A 74 -22.72 -16.75 13.91
CA GLY A 74 -22.95 -17.22 12.54
C GLY A 74 -21.98 -16.63 11.51
N LEU A 75 -21.51 -15.39 11.72
CA LEU A 75 -20.48 -14.79 10.87
C LEU A 75 -19.13 -15.47 11.11
N VAL A 76 -18.77 -15.72 12.38
CA VAL A 76 -17.54 -16.44 12.74
C VAL A 76 -17.54 -17.86 12.16
N GLU A 77 -18.68 -18.55 12.22
CA GLU A 77 -18.85 -19.88 11.63
C GLU A 77 -18.68 -19.85 10.11
N ALA A 78 -19.32 -18.90 9.42
CA ALA A 78 -19.12 -18.73 7.98
C ALA A 78 -17.64 -18.46 7.63
N LEU A 79 -16.95 -17.62 8.40
CA LEU A 79 -15.55 -17.29 8.20
C LEU A 79 -14.60 -18.44 8.54
N SER A 80 -14.99 -19.39 9.40
CA SER A 80 -14.19 -20.56 9.78
C SER A 80 -13.93 -21.51 8.60
N HIS A 81 -14.81 -21.52 7.59
CA HIS A 81 -14.61 -22.27 6.35
C HIS A 81 -13.46 -21.74 5.50
N ILE A 82 -13.10 -20.46 5.68
CA ILE A 82 -12.01 -19.79 4.95
C ILE A 82 -10.74 -19.75 5.81
N HIS A 83 -10.91 -19.48 7.11
CA HIS A 83 -9.84 -19.33 8.07
C HIS A 83 -9.75 -20.59 8.92
N VAL A 84 -8.90 -21.53 8.50
CA VAL A 84 -8.76 -22.82 9.17
C VAL A 84 -8.41 -22.64 10.64
N GLY A 85 -9.21 -23.28 11.51
CA GLY A 85 -9.05 -23.19 12.95
C GLY A 85 -9.68 -21.95 13.58
N TYR A 86 -10.31 -21.06 12.83
CA TYR A 86 -11.04 -19.92 13.37
C TYR A 86 -12.33 -20.35 14.07
N GLY A 87 -12.63 -19.70 15.20
CA GLY A 87 -13.83 -19.95 15.98
C GLY A 87 -13.88 -19.06 17.21
N PRO A 88 -15.02 -19.01 17.92
CA PRO A 88 -15.24 -18.17 19.10
C PRO A 88 -14.60 -18.79 20.35
N THR A 89 -13.32 -19.14 20.28
CA THR A 89 -12.50 -19.66 21.38
C THR A 89 -11.17 -18.91 21.41
N VAL A 90 -10.46 -18.91 22.54
CA VAL A 90 -9.15 -18.23 22.64
C VAL A 90 -8.16 -18.72 21.58
N PHE A 91 -8.06 -20.04 21.40
CA PHE A 91 -7.21 -20.64 20.36
C PHE A 91 -7.71 -20.29 18.96
N GLY A 92 -9.02 -20.37 18.73
CA GLY A 92 -9.60 -20.09 17.42
C GLY A 92 -9.45 -18.64 16.99
N VAL A 93 -9.64 -17.68 17.90
CA VAL A 93 -9.40 -16.25 17.69
C VAL A 93 -7.96 -16.00 17.26
N PHE A 94 -6.99 -16.63 17.93
CA PHE A 94 -5.57 -16.48 17.60
C PHE A 94 -5.23 -17.06 16.22
N MET A 95 -5.75 -18.25 15.90
CA MET A 95 -5.59 -18.88 14.58
C MET A 95 -6.26 -18.06 13.47
N GLY A 96 -7.43 -17.48 13.74
CA GLY A 96 -8.10 -16.53 12.85
C GLY A 96 -7.27 -15.28 12.61
N GLY A 97 -6.70 -14.70 13.66
CA GLY A 97 -5.83 -13.53 13.55
C GLY A 97 -4.60 -13.77 12.67
N ILE A 98 -3.91 -14.90 12.88
CA ILE A 98 -2.73 -15.28 12.07
C ILE A 98 -3.14 -15.51 10.61
N SER A 99 -4.16 -16.34 10.38
CA SER A 99 -4.60 -16.65 9.02
C SER A 99 -5.08 -15.38 8.29
N GLY A 100 -5.87 -14.53 8.95
CA GLY A 100 -6.30 -13.24 8.40
C GLY A 100 -5.13 -12.32 8.07
N MET A 101 -4.12 -12.25 8.94
CA MET A 101 -2.93 -11.44 8.66
C MET A 101 -2.18 -11.92 7.41
N VAL A 102 -2.04 -13.23 7.22
CA VAL A 102 -1.42 -13.82 6.03
C VAL A 102 -2.25 -13.56 4.78
N TYR A 103 -3.56 -13.83 4.81
CA TYR A 103 -4.43 -13.59 3.65
C TYR A 103 -4.48 -12.10 3.27
N GLY A 104 -4.69 -11.22 4.26
CA GLY A 104 -4.73 -9.77 4.02
C GLY A 104 -3.42 -9.23 3.44
N PHE A 105 -2.27 -9.74 3.90
CA PHE A 105 -0.97 -9.40 3.32
C PHE A 105 -0.85 -9.84 1.87
N ILE A 106 -1.15 -11.11 1.58
CA ILE A 106 -1.00 -11.68 0.25
C ILE A 106 -1.93 -10.97 -0.74
N PHE A 107 -3.22 -10.85 -0.42
CA PHE A 107 -4.18 -10.19 -1.31
C PHE A 107 -3.87 -8.71 -1.49
N GLY A 108 -3.51 -8.00 -0.41
CA GLY A 108 -3.12 -6.60 -0.48
C GLY A 108 -1.90 -6.36 -1.37
N ALA A 109 -0.84 -7.16 -1.18
CA ALA A 109 0.37 -7.06 -1.98
C ALA A 109 0.12 -7.43 -3.46
N ILE A 110 -0.68 -8.47 -3.74
CA ILE A 110 -1.00 -8.88 -5.12
C ILE A 110 -1.80 -7.80 -5.84
N ILE A 111 -2.88 -7.29 -5.23
CA ILE A 111 -3.75 -6.27 -5.84
C ILE A 111 -2.94 -5.01 -6.16
N PHE A 112 -2.09 -4.56 -5.23
CA PHE A 112 -1.32 -3.34 -5.47
C PHE A 112 -0.18 -3.53 -6.47
N ARG A 113 0.44 -4.72 -6.52
CA ARG A 113 1.39 -5.06 -7.59
C ARG A 113 0.70 -5.04 -8.95
N ALA A 114 -0.50 -5.61 -9.07
CA ALA A 114 -1.28 -5.58 -10.30
C ALA A 114 -1.66 -4.14 -10.69
N TYR A 115 -2.10 -3.31 -9.74
CA TYR A 115 -2.39 -1.90 -9.96
C TYR A 115 -1.18 -1.14 -10.52
N ASN A 116 -0.01 -1.31 -9.91
CA ASN A 116 1.22 -0.66 -10.36
C ASN A 116 1.64 -1.13 -11.78
N VAL A 117 1.40 -2.40 -12.13
CA VAL A 117 1.69 -2.92 -13.47
C VAL A 117 0.76 -2.32 -14.52
N ILE A 118 -0.53 -2.15 -14.21
CA ILE A 118 -1.54 -1.71 -15.17
C ILE A 118 -1.53 -0.18 -15.34
N PHE A 119 -1.41 0.57 -14.24
CA PHE A 119 -1.65 2.03 -14.25
C PHE A 119 -0.40 2.87 -14.01
N ALA A 120 0.61 2.37 -13.28
CA ALA A 120 1.82 3.14 -12.97
C ALA A 120 2.97 2.92 -13.97
N ARG A 121 2.73 2.15 -15.04
CA ARG A 121 3.69 1.92 -16.15
C ARG A 121 3.29 2.63 -17.46
N GLY A 122 2.34 3.57 -17.43
CA GLY A 122 2.00 4.44 -18.57
C GLY A 122 2.96 5.62 -18.69
#